data_AF-A0AA86RBE8-F1
#
_entry.id   AF-A0AA86RBE8-F1
#
_cell.length_a   1.000
_cell.length_b   1.000
_cell.length_c   1.000
_cell.angle_alpha   90.00
_cell.angle_beta   90.00
_cell.angle_gamma   90.00
#
_symmetry.space_group_name_H-M   'P 1'
#
loop_
_entity.id
_entity.type
_entity.pdbx_description
1 polymer ?
#
loop_
_entity_poly.entity_id
_entity_poly.type
_entity_poly.pdbx_seq_one_letter_code
_entity_poly.pdbx_strand_id
1 'polypeptide(L)'
;MPKGSSSSHSGSGGSRSTASTKSTPSVRVNSNGTFDQRSSMFKSGDAYLKSDGTLDGRCSAARQGIIGTTSSGQADYRYAAVQNAPISVNKQEIDAQTFRNTYQQAKYRESHESQYSSQKDVDHIVSLQIVAQQTKSSKSSLSEETLDQIKKAYNTSSNFRMRDRDVNRNDNNEIDAKIMQALQGENVHLNKADMQRLSQQVKASQEVAQNNPDINIVQSIATNLSNLYNQYNNDNVE
;
A
#
# COMPACT_ATOMS: atom_id res chain seq x y z
N MET A 1 -60.15 57.17 28.58
CA MET A 1 -59.13 56.88 27.54
C MET A 1 -58.30 55.68 28.00
N PRO A 2 -58.29 54.54 27.29
CA PRO A 2 -57.58 53.34 27.70
C PRO A 2 -56.24 53.19 26.96
N LYS A 3 -55.15 52.94 27.69
CA LYS A 3 -53.84 52.43 27.20
C LYS A 3 -53.14 51.82 28.41
N GLY A 4 -52.50 50.65 28.40
CA GLY A 4 -52.25 49.65 27.38
C GLY A 4 -51.46 48.55 28.09
N SER A 5 -51.87 47.30 27.89
CA SER A 5 -51.28 46.09 28.42
C SER A 5 -49.89 45.82 27.83
N SER A 6 -48.89 45.62 28.68
CA SER A 6 -47.56 45.16 28.27
C SER A 6 -47.49 43.64 28.31
N SER A 7 -47.50 43.03 27.12
CA SER A 7 -47.33 41.60 26.87
C SER A 7 -45.87 41.16 27.02
N SER A 8 -45.65 40.12 27.82
CA SER A 8 -44.42 39.32 27.93
C SER A 8 -44.16 38.54 26.62
N HIS A 9 -42.98 38.73 26.02
CA HIS A 9 -42.47 37.86 24.96
C HIS A 9 -41.38 36.94 25.54
N SER A 10 -41.71 35.67 25.67
CA SER A 10 -40.78 34.57 25.93
C SER A 10 -40.04 34.21 24.64
N GLY A 11 -38.78 34.64 24.53
CA GLY A 11 -37.86 34.23 23.46
C GLY A 11 -37.37 32.81 23.68
N SER A 12 -37.93 31.89 22.91
CA SER A 12 -37.56 30.47 22.82
C SER A 12 -36.24 30.25 22.07
N GLY A 13 -35.37 29.43 22.66
CA GLY A 13 -34.72 28.33 21.94
C GLY A 13 -33.69 28.65 20.86
N GLY A 14 -32.55 29.22 21.24
CA GLY A 14 -31.33 29.17 20.42
C GLY A 14 -30.39 28.08 20.93
N SER A 15 -30.73 26.80 20.70
CA SER A 15 -29.80 25.70 20.93
C SER A 15 -28.56 25.92 20.08
N ARG A 16 -27.46 26.35 20.72
CA ARG A 16 -26.12 26.29 20.12
C ARG A 16 -25.88 24.83 19.76
N SER A 17 -25.97 24.53 18.46
CA SER A 17 -25.48 23.28 17.89
C SER A 17 -24.06 23.09 18.41
N THR A 18 -23.91 22.12 19.31
CA THR A 18 -22.61 21.61 19.71
C THR A 18 -21.88 21.29 18.42
N ALA A 19 -20.68 21.85 18.27
CA ALA A 19 -19.81 21.52 17.16
C ALA A 19 -19.68 20.00 17.16
N SER A 20 -20.37 19.34 16.22
CA SER A 20 -20.05 17.99 15.81
C SER A 20 -18.56 18.04 15.52
N THR A 21 -17.78 17.34 16.32
CA THR A 21 -16.40 17.00 15.98
C THR A 21 -16.49 16.24 14.68
N LYS A 22 -16.45 16.99 13.57
CA LYS A 22 -16.51 16.49 12.21
C LYS A 22 -15.34 15.53 12.13
N SER A 23 -15.63 14.23 12.25
CA SER A 23 -14.61 13.20 12.26
C SER A 23 -13.76 13.46 11.02
N THR A 24 -12.44 13.45 11.18
CA THR A 24 -11.54 13.59 10.04
C THR A 24 -12.00 12.56 9.00
N PRO A 25 -12.36 12.99 7.78
CA PRO A 25 -12.91 12.08 6.80
C PRO A 25 -11.87 11.00 6.50
N SER A 26 -12.20 9.76 6.84
CA SER A 26 -11.39 8.59 6.53
C SER A 26 -11.42 8.33 5.02
N VAL A 27 -10.23 8.32 4.42
CA VAL A 27 -10.01 7.96 3.03
C VAL A 27 -9.83 6.45 2.93
N ARG A 28 -10.41 5.84 1.90
CA ARG A 28 -10.12 4.48 1.46
C ARG A 28 -9.73 4.49 -0.01
N VAL A 29 -8.83 3.58 -0.37
CA VAL A 29 -8.37 3.41 -1.74
C VAL A 29 -8.63 1.94 -2.13
N ASN A 30 -8.97 1.70 -3.39
CA ASN A 30 -9.10 0.35 -3.93
C ASN A 30 -7.70 -0.25 -4.19
N SER A 31 -7.62 -1.57 -4.35
CA SER A 31 -6.40 -2.30 -4.72
C SER A 31 -5.69 -1.73 -5.96
N ASN A 32 -6.48 -1.24 -6.92
CA ASN A 32 -6.00 -0.66 -8.17
C ASN A 32 -5.52 0.81 -8.06
N GLY A 33 -5.55 1.42 -6.86
CA GLY A 33 -5.06 2.78 -6.62
C GLY A 33 -6.11 3.89 -6.76
N THR A 34 -7.35 3.57 -7.14
CA THR A 34 -8.47 4.54 -7.24
C THR A 34 -9.17 4.74 -5.90
N PHE A 35 -9.91 5.85 -5.72
CA PHE A 35 -10.67 6.06 -4.48
C PHE A 35 -11.83 5.08 -4.31
N ASP A 36 -11.98 4.52 -3.11
CA ASP A 36 -13.14 3.69 -2.76
C ASP A 36 -14.33 4.61 -2.39
N GLN A 37 -15.44 4.49 -3.14
CA GLN A 37 -16.65 5.29 -2.91
C GLN A 37 -17.30 5.02 -1.54
N ARG A 38 -16.92 3.96 -0.83
CA ARG A 38 -17.35 3.71 0.56
C ARG A 38 -16.63 4.58 1.58
N SER A 39 -15.59 5.34 1.19
CA SER A 39 -14.91 6.30 2.07
C SER A 39 -15.92 7.27 2.68
N SER A 40 -15.70 7.66 3.93
CA SER A 40 -16.62 8.55 4.63
C SER A 40 -16.75 9.92 3.94
N MET A 41 -15.70 10.40 3.27
CA MET A 41 -15.73 11.64 2.49
C MET A 41 -16.68 11.65 1.28
N PHE A 42 -16.91 10.49 0.65
CA PHE A 42 -17.91 10.41 -0.42
C PHE A 42 -19.32 10.38 0.17
N LYS A 43 -19.49 9.71 1.31
CA LYS A 43 -20.77 9.66 2.03
C LYS A 43 -21.16 11.01 2.63
N SER A 44 -20.20 11.79 3.11
CA SER A 44 -20.41 13.13 3.67
C SER A 44 -20.55 14.22 2.61
N GLY A 45 -20.27 13.90 1.34
CA GLY A 45 -20.25 14.88 0.25
C GLY A 45 -19.05 15.84 0.29
N ASP A 46 -18.00 15.52 1.06
CA ASP A 46 -16.75 16.29 1.07
C ASP A 46 -15.90 16.02 -0.18
N ALA A 47 -16.06 14.85 -0.81
CA ALA A 47 -15.41 14.43 -2.05
C ALA A 47 -16.42 13.90 -3.09
N TYR A 48 -16.14 14.13 -4.38
CA TYR A 48 -16.94 13.59 -5.49
C TYR A 48 -16.01 13.06 -6.58
N LEU A 49 -16.43 11.98 -7.25
CA LEU A 49 -15.78 11.50 -8.47
C LEU A 49 -16.56 12.01 -9.70
N LYS A 50 -15.85 12.30 -10.78
CA LYS A 50 -16.42 12.56 -12.10
C LYS A 50 -16.90 11.26 -12.74
N SER A 51 -17.58 11.37 -13.88
CA SER A 51 -18.06 10.21 -14.65
C SER A 51 -16.96 9.28 -15.15
N ASP A 52 -15.72 9.79 -15.29
CA ASP A 52 -14.53 9.01 -15.66
C ASP A 52 -13.84 8.34 -14.45
N GLY A 53 -14.41 8.46 -13.25
CA GLY A 53 -13.87 7.92 -12.01
C GLY A 53 -12.76 8.77 -11.36
N THR A 54 -12.35 9.88 -11.98
CA THR A 54 -11.34 10.78 -11.40
C THR A 54 -11.95 11.71 -10.36
N LEU A 55 -11.13 12.27 -9.45
CA LEU A 55 -11.61 13.18 -8.42
C LEU A 55 -12.05 14.52 -9.03
N ASP A 56 -13.23 15.02 -8.64
CA ASP A 56 -13.65 16.39 -8.97
C ASP A 56 -12.85 17.39 -8.13
N GLY A 57 -11.93 18.11 -8.77
CA GLY A 57 -11.10 19.12 -8.12
C GLY A 57 -11.86 20.28 -7.46
N ARG A 58 -13.17 20.40 -7.70
CA ARG A 58 -14.04 21.41 -7.08
C ARG A 58 -14.58 20.97 -5.71
N CYS A 59 -14.45 19.70 -5.34
CA CYS A 59 -14.91 19.20 -4.04
C CYS A 59 -14.11 19.80 -2.88
N SER A 60 -14.72 19.83 -1.69
CA SER A 60 -14.11 20.45 -0.51
C SER A 60 -12.77 19.79 -0.15
N ALA A 61 -12.71 18.46 -0.19
CA ALA A 61 -11.51 17.71 0.17
C ALA A 61 -10.34 17.98 -0.80
N ALA A 62 -10.61 18.15 -2.10
CA ALA A 62 -9.59 18.53 -3.08
C ALA A 62 -9.13 19.98 -2.90
N ARG A 63 -10.08 20.93 -2.72
CA ARG A 63 -9.77 22.36 -2.52
C ARG A 63 -8.98 22.64 -1.26
N GLN A 64 -9.20 21.85 -0.21
CA GLN A 64 -8.46 21.91 1.05
C GLN A 64 -7.12 21.18 1.00
N GLY A 65 -6.80 20.51 -0.12
CA GLY A 65 -5.56 19.75 -0.26
C GLY A 65 -5.48 18.55 0.69
N ILE A 66 -6.62 17.95 1.05
CA ILE A 66 -6.67 16.73 1.88
C ILE A 66 -6.38 15.49 1.03
N ILE A 67 -6.87 15.48 -0.20
CA ILE A 67 -6.68 14.43 -1.20
C ILE A 67 -6.40 15.05 -2.58
N GLY A 68 -5.82 14.27 -3.47
CA GLY A 68 -5.66 14.62 -4.87
C GLY A 68 -5.68 13.40 -5.78
N THR A 69 -5.61 13.63 -7.09
CA THR A 69 -5.40 12.57 -8.08
C THR A 69 -4.24 12.89 -9.00
N THR A 70 -3.60 11.85 -9.53
CA THR A 70 -2.66 11.97 -10.64
C THR A 70 -3.37 12.34 -11.94
N SER A 71 -2.62 12.69 -12.98
CA SER A 71 -3.16 12.91 -14.33
C SER A 71 -3.87 11.69 -14.92
N SER A 72 -3.59 10.48 -14.41
CA SER A 72 -4.26 9.24 -14.78
C SER A 72 -5.48 8.90 -13.92
N GLY A 73 -5.91 9.79 -13.02
CA GLY A 73 -7.09 9.59 -12.18
C GLY A 73 -6.87 8.74 -10.93
N GLN A 74 -5.63 8.31 -10.66
CA GLN A 74 -5.29 7.51 -9.47
C GLN A 74 -5.20 8.40 -8.24
N ALA A 75 -5.48 7.85 -7.05
CA ALA A 75 -5.31 8.60 -5.81
C ALA A 75 -3.85 9.06 -5.66
N ASP A 76 -3.65 10.34 -5.37
CA ASP A 76 -2.33 10.92 -5.25
C ASP A 76 -1.77 10.67 -3.84
N TYR A 77 -0.82 9.75 -3.76
CA TYR A 77 -0.16 9.35 -2.51
C TYR A 77 0.80 10.42 -1.95
N ARG A 78 0.93 11.60 -2.55
CA ARG A 78 1.61 12.74 -1.90
C ARG A 78 0.79 13.32 -0.75
N TYR A 79 -0.52 13.08 -0.75
CA TYR A 79 -1.43 13.55 0.28
C TYR A 79 -1.43 12.60 1.49
N ALA A 80 -1.22 13.15 2.69
CA ALA A 80 -1.10 12.36 3.93
C ALA A 80 -2.34 11.49 4.21
N ALA A 81 -3.54 11.96 3.84
CA ALA A 81 -4.77 11.21 3.99
C ALA A 81 -4.82 9.98 3.06
N VAL A 82 -4.16 10.02 1.90
CA VAL A 82 -4.08 8.92 0.93
C VAL A 82 -2.96 7.94 1.30
N GLN A 83 -1.85 8.41 1.83
CA GLN A 83 -0.70 7.57 2.23
C GLN A 83 -1.07 6.47 3.23
N ASN A 84 -1.96 6.80 4.16
CA ASN A 84 -2.39 5.93 5.24
C ASN A 84 -3.80 5.39 5.05
N ALA A 85 -4.39 5.58 3.86
CA ALA A 85 -5.74 5.14 3.59
C ALA A 85 -5.79 3.61 3.56
N PRO A 86 -6.67 2.96 4.36
CA PRO A 86 -6.89 1.53 4.25
C PRO A 86 -7.29 1.17 2.83
N ILE A 87 -6.70 0.08 2.33
CA ILE A 87 -7.01 -0.44 1.02
C ILE A 87 -8.16 -1.42 1.17
N SER A 88 -9.25 -1.21 0.44
CA SER A 88 -10.28 -2.23 0.36
C SER A 88 -9.97 -3.20 -0.77
N VAL A 89 -9.86 -4.48 -0.42
CA VAL A 89 -9.28 -5.49 -1.30
C VAL A 89 -10.20 -6.69 -1.38
N ASN A 90 -10.66 -7.01 -2.58
CA ASN A 90 -11.14 -8.34 -2.88
C ASN A 90 -9.93 -9.28 -2.85
N LYS A 91 -9.96 -10.35 -2.06
CA LYS A 91 -8.79 -11.26 -1.90
C LYS A 91 -8.32 -11.87 -3.22
N GLN A 92 -9.23 -12.05 -4.17
CA GLN A 92 -8.92 -12.53 -5.51
C GLN A 92 -8.10 -11.51 -6.33
N GLU A 93 -8.12 -10.24 -5.93
CA GLU A 93 -7.46 -9.11 -6.59
C GLU A 93 -6.20 -8.64 -5.84
N ILE A 94 -5.80 -9.31 -4.75
CA ILE A 94 -4.49 -9.03 -4.12
C ILE A 94 -3.42 -9.23 -5.21
N ASP A 95 -2.49 -8.32 -5.37
CA ASP A 95 -1.42 -8.47 -6.35
C ASP A 95 -0.21 -7.65 -5.92
N ALA A 96 0.86 -7.66 -6.72
CA ALA A 96 2.03 -6.87 -6.42
C ALA A 96 1.73 -5.35 -6.37
N GLN A 97 0.72 -4.85 -7.11
CA GLN A 97 0.35 -3.43 -7.08
C GLN A 97 -0.32 -3.05 -5.76
N THR A 98 -1.09 -3.97 -5.17
CA THR A 98 -1.73 -3.78 -3.86
C THR A 98 -0.70 -3.37 -2.80
N PHE A 99 0.45 -4.04 -2.79
CA PHE A 99 1.55 -3.75 -1.86
C PHE A 99 2.47 -2.63 -2.33
N ARG A 100 2.33 -2.12 -3.55
CA ARG A 100 3.23 -1.10 -4.07
C ARG A 100 2.94 0.25 -3.41
N ASN A 101 3.99 0.93 -2.93
CA ASN A 101 3.91 2.33 -2.52
C ASN A 101 4.62 3.23 -3.54
N THR A 102 3.86 3.69 -4.54
CA THR A 102 4.37 4.54 -5.63
C THR A 102 4.99 5.83 -5.12
N TYR A 103 4.45 6.42 -4.05
CA TYR A 103 5.02 7.63 -3.46
C TYR A 103 6.39 7.38 -2.83
N GLN A 104 6.56 6.32 -2.04
CA GLN A 104 7.86 6.00 -1.44
C GLN A 104 8.91 5.66 -2.51
N GLN A 105 8.52 5.01 -3.60
CA GLN A 105 9.43 4.79 -4.74
C GLN A 105 9.83 6.08 -5.44
N ALA A 106 8.87 6.97 -5.70
CA ALA A 106 9.17 8.28 -6.30
C ALA A 106 10.10 9.09 -5.40
N LYS A 107 9.78 9.16 -4.10
CA LYS A 107 10.61 9.82 -3.08
C LYS A 107 12.00 9.22 -3.00
N TYR A 108 12.12 7.88 -3.01
CA TYR A 108 13.41 7.19 -3.00
C TYR A 108 14.22 7.50 -4.28
N ARG A 109 13.57 7.51 -5.44
CA ARG A 109 14.21 7.87 -6.72
C ARG A 109 14.73 9.30 -6.70
N GLU A 110 13.96 10.24 -6.16
CA GLU A 110 14.34 11.65 -6.00
C GLU A 110 15.51 11.80 -5.02
N SER A 111 15.44 11.15 -3.85
CA SER A 111 16.46 11.30 -2.80
C SER A 111 17.80 10.66 -3.13
N HIS A 112 17.84 9.72 -4.08
CA HIS A 112 19.08 9.07 -4.51
C HIS A 112 19.76 9.80 -5.69
N GLU A 113 19.26 10.99 -6.06
CA GLU A 113 19.82 11.91 -7.06
C GLU A 113 20.44 11.17 -8.24
N SER A 114 19.73 10.16 -8.76
CA SER A 114 20.33 9.30 -9.75
C SER A 114 20.54 10.12 -11.02
N GLN A 115 21.79 10.55 -11.24
CA GLN A 115 22.27 11.06 -12.53
C GLN A 115 21.98 10.08 -13.68
N TYR A 116 21.59 8.85 -13.35
CA TYR A 116 21.16 7.77 -14.23
C TYR A 116 19.67 7.42 -14.09
N SER A 117 18.79 8.36 -13.71
CA SER A 117 17.34 8.13 -13.60
C SER A 117 16.69 7.59 -14.90
N SER A 118 17.32 7.84 -16.05
CA SER A 118 16.94 7.29 -17.34
C SER A 118 17.40 5.85 -17.59
N GLN A 119 18.34 5.33 -16.80
CA GLN A 119 18.93 3.99 -16.93
C GLN A 119 18.63 3.08 -15.72
N LYS A 120 18.31 3.66 -14.56
CA LYS A 120 18.02 2.93 -13.33
C LYS A 120 16.56 3.06 -12.91
N ASP A 121 16.05 2.03 -12.26
CA ASP A 121 14.71 2.01 -11.67
C ASP A 121 14.78 1.54 -10.23
N VAL A 122 13.70 1.82 -9.49
CA VAL A 122 13.57 1.40 -8.10
C VAL A 122 13.15 -0.08 -8.08
N ASP A 123 13.95 -0.91 -7.45
CA ASP A 123 13.72 -2.34 -7.24
C ASP A 123 13.39 -2.59 -5.76
N HIS A 124 12.52 -3.56 -5.47
CA HIS A 124 12.34 -4.05 -4.10
C HIS A 124 13.27 -5.24 -3.89
N ILE A 125 14.04 -5.20 -2.80
CA ILE A 125 14.89 -6.33 -2.44
C ILE A 125 14.02 -7.56 -2.19
N VAL A 126 12.88 -7.47 -1.51
CA VAL A 126 11.89 -8.56 -1.47
C VAL A 126 10.86 -8.36 -2.56
N SER A 127 10.66 -9.37 -3.41
CA SER A 127 9.69 -9.29 -4.51
C SER A 127 8.26 -9.12 -3.99
N LEU A 128 7.59 -8.04 -4.39
CA LEU A 128 6.18 -7.82 -4.05
C LEU A 128 5.26 -8.88 -4.66
N GLN A 129 5.67 -9.54 -5.75
CA GLN A 129 4.90 -10.64 -6.33
C GLN A 129 4.91 -11.85 -5.39
N ILE A 130 6.06 -12.16 -4.77
CA ILE A 130 6.17 -13.23 -3.75
C ILE A 130 5.32 -12.86 -2.54
N VAL A 131 5.42 -11.63 -2.03
CA VAL A 131 4.58 -11.16 -0.91
C VAL A 131 3.10 -11.33 -1.23
N ALA A 132 2.67 -10.89 -2.41
CA ALA A 132 1.28 -11.01 -2.83
C ALA A 132 0.81 -12.47 -2.92
N GLN A 133 1.61 -13.35 -3.51
CA GLN A 133 1.27 -14.75 -3.66
C GLN A 133 1.19 -15.47 -2.31
N GLN A 134 2.16 -15.25 -1.43
CA GLN A 134 2.14 -15.83 -0.09
C GLN A 134 0.99 -15.28 0.76
N THR A 135 0.65 -14.00 0.59
CA THR A 135 -0.52 -13.39 1.23
C THR A 135 -1.83 -14.02 0.75
N LYS A 136 -1.97 -14.26 -0.57
CA LYS A 136 -3.12 -14.98 -1.15
C LYS A 136 -3.26 -16.41 -0.63
N SER A 137 -2.15 -17.13 -0.54
CA SER A 137 -2.14 -18.52 -0.10
C SER A 137 -2.41 -18.70 1.39
N SER A 138 -2.48 -17.62 2.16
CA SER A 138 -2.84 -17.69 3.57
C SER A 138 -4.30 -18.19 3.73
N LYS A 139 -4.49 -19.21 4.58
CA LYS A 139 -5.80 -19.85 4.78
C LYS A 139 -6.82 -18.97 5.51
N SER A 140 -6.38 -17.91 6.19
CA SER A 140 -7.22 -17.04 7.00
C SER A 140 -7.79 -15.89 6.17
N SER A 141 -9.00 -15.45 6.54
CA SER A 141 -9.51 -14.20 6.03
C SER A 141 -8.69 -13.04 6.57
N LEU A 142 -7.92 -12.38 5.69
CA LEU A 142 -7.19 -11.17 6.04
C LEU A 142 -8.16 -10.01 6.22
N SER A 143 -8.03 -9.31 7.35
CA SER A 143 -8.67 -8.03 7.54
C SER A 143 -7.94 -6.97 6.71
N GLU A 144 -8.64 -5.89 6.38
CA GLU A 144 -8.02 -4.73 5.71
C GLU A 144 -6.87 -4.16 6.56
N GLU A 145 -6.99 -4.21 7.88
CA GLU A 145 -5.96 -3.76 8.82
C GLU A 145 -4.68 -4.61 8.70
N THR A 146 -4.79 -5.94 8.70
CA THR A 146 -3.63 -6.82 8.52
C THR A 146 -2.97 -6.58 7.16
N LEU A 147 -3.75 -6.34 6.10
CA LEU A 147 -3.18 -6.08 4.78
C LEU A 147 -2.44 -4.73 4.73
N ASP A 148 -2.98 -3.69 5.37
CA ASP A 148 -2.31 -2.40 5.51
C ASP A 148 -1.02 -2.53 6.34
N GLN A 149 -1.03 -3.34 7.40
CA GLN A 149 0.16 -3.65 8.19
C GLN A 149 1.23 -4.38 7.35
N ILE A 150 0.85 -5.37 6.53
CA ILE A 150 1.80 -6.05 5.62
C ILE A 150 2.37 -5.06 4.61
N LYS A 151 1.52 -4.22 3.99
CA LYS A 151 1.96 -3.18 3.06
C LYS A 151 2.95 -2.25 3.76
N LYS A 152 2.63 -1.74 4.94
CA LYS A 152 3.52 -0.89 5.72
C LYS A 152 4.83 -1.62 6.03
N ALA A 153 4.81 -2.85 6.52
CA ALA A 153 6.03 -3.60 6.84
C ALA A 153 7.00 -3.68 5.64
N TYR A 154 6.50 -4.07 4.46
CA TYR A 154 7.35 -4.21 3.27
C TYR A 154 7.70 -2.89 2.56
N ASN A 155 6.99 -1.79 2.82
CA ASN A 155 7.32 -0.47 2.25
C ASN A 155 8.11 0.45 3.20
N THR A 156 7.93 0.33 4.52
CA THR A 156 8.50 1.24 5.53
C THR A 156 9.91 0.83 5.90
N SER A 157 10.19 -0.47 5.97
CA SER A 157 11.56 -0.99 5.89
C SER A 157 11.99 -0.89 4.44
N SER A 158 12.41 0.30 4.02
CA SER A 158 12.66 0.75 2.64
C SER A 158 13.73 -0.06 1.91
N ASN A 159 13.45 -1.34 1.69
CA ASN A 159 14.17 -2.35 0.94
C ASN A 159 14.27 -2.01 -0.55
N PHE A 160 14.19 -0.72 -0.88
CA PHE A 160 14.42 -0.20 -2.19
C PHE A 160 15.92 -0.17 -2.46
N ARG A 161 16.26 -0.44 -3.71
CA ARG A 161 17.58 -0.16 -4.25
C ARG A 161 17.44 0.34 -5.67
N MET A 162 18.35 1.21 -6.09
CA MET A 162 18.46 1.57 -7.50
C MET A 162 19.14 0.42 -8.25
N ARG A 163 18.49 -0.08 -9.29
CA ARG A 163 19.04 -1.11 -10.18
C ARG A 163 18.96 -0.65 -11.62
N ASP A 164 19.89 -1.10 -12.46
CA ASP A 164 19.78 -0.89 -13.89
C ASP A 164 18.45 -1.44 -14.39
N ARG A 165 17.81 -0.68 -15.27
CA ARG A 165 16.43 -0.91 -15.69
C ARG A 165 16.25 -2.29 -16.30
N ASP A 166 17.19 -2.71 -17.13
CA ASP A 166 17.13 -4.02 -17.80
C ASP A 166 17.30 -5.15 -16.80
N VAL A 167 18.25 -5.03 -15.86
CA VAL A 167 18.42 -6.00 -14.77
C VAL A 167 17.16 -6.07 -13.89
N ASN A 168 16.55 -4.93 -13.58
CA ASN A 168 15.34 -4.91 -12.75
C ASN A 168 14.12 -5.49 -13.49
N ARG A 169 13.91 -5.09 -14.74
CA ARG A 169 12.68 -5.43 -15.48
C ARG A 169 12.73 -6.79 -16.14
N ASN A 170 13.91 -7.31 -16.45
CA ASN A 170 14.07 -8.61 -17.10
C ASN A 170 14.63 -9.62 -16.11
N ASP A 171 15.91 -9.47 -15.73
CA ASP A 171 16.62 -10.49 -14.96
C ASP A 171 15.97 -10.75 -13.60
N ASN A 172 15.77 -9.70 -12.79
CA ASN A 172 15.16 -9.86 -11.46
C ASN A 172 13.74 -10.42 -11.55
N ASN A 173 12.95 -10.01 -12.55
CA ASN A 173 11.60 -10.52 -12.72
C ASN A 173 11.60 -12.01 -13.11
N GLU A 174 12.51 -12.44 -13.98
CA GLU A 174 12.68 -13.85 -14.32
C GLU A 174 13.14 -14.67 -13.12
N ILE A 175 14.13 -14.17 -12.37
CA ILE A 175 14.64 -14.82 -11.16
C ILE A 175 13.54 -14.92 -10.09
N ASP A 176 12.81 -13.83 -9.85
CA ASP A 176 11.73 -13.80 -8.87
C ASP A 176 10.58 -14.75 -9.27
N ALA A 177 10.32 -14.93 -10.57
CA ALA A 177 9.37 -15.92 -11.07
C ALA A 177 9.83 -17.36 -10.78
N LYS A 178 11.12 -17.69 -11.02
CA LYS A 178 11.69 -19.01 -10.69
C LYS A 178 11.63 -19.29 -9.18
N ILE A 179 11.99 -18.32 -8.35
CA ILE A 179 11.87 -18.43 -6.89
C ILE A 179 10.41 -18.68 -6.50
N MET A 180 9.46 -17.99 -7.13
CA MET A 180 8.03 -18.19 -6.87
C MET A 180 7.55 -19.60 -7.25
N GLN A 181 7.95 -20.11 -8.40
CA GLN A 181 7.66 -21.49 -8.82
C GLN A 181 8.22 -22.50 -7.81
N ALA A 182 9.47 -22.31 -7.40
CA ALA A 182 10.10 -23.17 -6.40
C ALA A 182 9.39 -23.11 -5.03
N LEU A 183 8.92 -21.93 -4.59
CA LEU A 183 8.08 -21.77 -3.39
C LEU A 183 6.73 -22.48 -3.50
N GLN A 184 6.23 -22.71 -4.72
CA GLN A 184 5.00 -23.46 -4.98
C GLN A 184 5.24 -24.97 -5.05
N GLY A 185 6.49 -25.42 -4.86
CA GLY A 185 6.89 -26.83 -4.92
C GLY A 185 7.15 -27.32 -6.34
N GLU A 186 7.23 -26.43 -7.33
CA GLU A 186 7.64 -26.82 -8.69
C GLU A 186 9.13 -27.20 -8.71
N ASN A 187 9.46 -28.19 -9.54
CA ASN A 187 10.84 -28.61 -9.73
C ASN A 187 11.56 -27.64 -10.69
N VAL A 188 12.20 -26.62 -10.14
CA VAL A 188 12.92 -25.58 -10.88
C VAL A 188 14.38 -25.58 -10.45
N HIS A 189 15.32 -25.59 -11.38
CA HIS A 189 16.72 -25.42 -11.05
C HIS A 189 17.04 -23.94 -10.78
N LEU A 190 17.58 -23.64 -9.60
CA LEU A 190 18.08 -22.30 -9.25
C LEU A 190 19.59 -22.24 -9.47
N ASN A 191 20.02 -21.39 -10.39
CA ASN A 191 21.44 -21.17 -10.65
C ASN A 191 22.07 -20.24 -9.58
N LYS A 192 23.37 -19.94 -9.74
CA LYS A 192 24.11 -19.07 -8.80
C LYS A 192 23.51 -17.66 -8.65
N ALA A 193 23.06 -17.04 -9.74
CA ALA A 193 22.44 -15.72 -9.68
C ALA A 193 21.07 -15.77 -8.99
N ASP A 194 20.29 -16.82 -9.26
CA ASP A 194 19.00 -17.07 -8.59
C ASP A 194 19.21 -17.21 -7.07
N MET A 195 20.19 -18.01 -6.65
CA MET A 195 20.52 -18.23 -5.25
C MET A 195 21.04 -16.96 -4.56
N GLN A 196 21.81 -16.12 -5.24
CA GLN A 196 22.23 -14.82 -4.71
C GLN A 196 21.05 -13.88 -4.49
N ARG A 197 20.10 -13.83 -5.44
CA ARG A 197 18.86 -13.05 -5.31
C ARG A 197 17.99 -13.58 -4.18
N LEU A 198 17.82 -14.90 -4.07
CA LEU A 198 17.08 -15.55 -2.99
C LEU A 198 17.70 -15.24 -1.62
N SER A 199 19.03 -15.33 -1.49
CA SER A 199 19.74 -14.95 -0.26
C SER A 199 19.47 -13.51 0.18
N GLN A 200 19.48 -12.57 -0.78
CA GLN A 200 19.14 -11.17 -0.50
C GLN A 200 17.68 -11.02 -0.03
N GLN A 201 16.75 -11.77 -0.64
CA GLN A 201 15.34 -11.79 -0.23
C GLN A 201 15.15 -12.36 1.17
N VAL A 202 15.85 -13.46 1.50
CA VAL A 202 15.86 -14.06 2.84
C VAL A 202 16.30 -13.03 3.87
N LYS A 203 17.48 -12.43 3.69
CA LYS A 203 18.01 -11.45 4.64
C LYS A 203 17.05 -10.28 4.87
N ALA A 204 16.55 -9.68 3.78
CA ALA A 204 15.62 -8.55 3.87
C ALA A 204 14.29 -8.94 4.51
N SER A 205 13.74 -10.12 4.17
CA SER A 205 12.48 -10.60 4.76
C SER A 205 12.61 -10.89 6.26
N GLN A 206 13.75 -11.42 6.70
CA GLN A 206 14.05 -11.64 8.12
C GLN A 206 14.13 -10.32 8.90
N GLU A 207 14.76 -9.30 8.34
CA GLU A 207 14.81 -7.96 8.96
C GLU A 207 13.41 -7.34 9.08
N VAL A 208 12.59 -7.45 8.04
CA VAL A 208 11.18 -6.99 8.09
C VAL A 208 10.42 -7.76 9.16
N ALA A 209 10.61 -9.08 9.25
CA ALA A 209 9.97 -9.93 10.24
C ALA A 209 10.40 -9.57 11.68
N GLN A 210 11.69 -9.35 11.93
CA GLN A 210 12.20 -8.94 13.24
C GLN A 210 11.60 -7.61 13.70
N ASN A 211 11.43 -6.66 12.78
CA ASN A 211 10.85 -5.35 13.07
C ASN A 211 9.31 -5.38 13.19
N ASN A 212 8.67 -6.48 12.80
CA ASN A 212 7.21 -6.63 12.79
C ASN A 212 6.79 -8.02 13.36
N PRO A 213 7.12 -8.32 14.62
CA PRO A 213 6.91 -9.64 15.21
C PRO A 213 5.43 -10.05 15.25
N ASP A 214 4.52 -9.09 15.38
CA ASP A 214 3.08 -9.34 15.53
C ASP A 214 2.36 -9.65 14.20
N ILE A 215 3.04 -9.49 13.05
CA ILE A 215 2.45 -9.74 11.72
C ILE A 215 2.81 -11.16 11.25
N ASN A 216 1.99 -12.15 11.63
CA ASN A 216 2.24 -13.58 11.34
C ASN A 216 2.55 -13.91 9.87
N ILE A 217 1.96 -13.17 8.91
CA ILE A 217 2.22 -13.39 7.48
C ILE A 217 3.62 -12.95 7.08
N VAL A 218 4.14 -11.87 7.66
CA VAL A 218 5.52 -11.43 7.44
C VAL A 218 6.49 -12.50 7.96
N GLN A 219 6.21 -13.07 9.15
CA GLN A 219 6.99 -14.19 9.70
C GLN A 219 6.98 -15.39 8.74
N SER A 220 5.79 -15.76 8.27
CA SER A 220 5.60 -16.91 7.36
C SER A 220 6.37 -16.73 6.05
N ILE A 221 6.36 -15.53 5.47
CA ILE A 221 7.11 -15.23 4.24
C ILE A 221 8.62 -15.40 4.48
N ALA A 222 9.15 -14.86 5.59
CA ALA A 222 10.56 -14.98 5.92
C ALA A 222 10.99 -16.44 6.14
N THR A 223 10.15 -17.22 6.84
CA THR A 223 10.37 -18.67 7.04
C THR A 223 10.37 -19.43 5.73
N ASN A 224 9.39 -19.21 4.85
CA ASN A 224 9.27 -19.92 3.58
C ASN A 224 10.46 -19.65 2.65
N LEU A 225 10.91 -18.39 2.56
CA LEU A 225 12.11 -18.04 1.81
C LEU A 225 13.37 -18.69 2.40
N SER A 226 13.50 -18.71 3.73
CA SER A 226 14.66 -19.31 4.41
C SER A 226 14.72 -20.83 4.19
N ASN A 227 13.57 -21.51 4.27
CA ASN A 227 13.47 -22.94 4.01
C ASN A 227 13.86 -23.27 2.57
N LEU A 228 13.36 -22.50 1.60
CA LEU A 228 13.73 -22.66 0.20
C LEU A 228 15.24 -22.47 -0.01
N TYR A 229 15.82 -21.42 0.57
CA TYR A 229 17.26 -21.18 0.46
C TYR A 229 18.09 -22.35 1.03
N ASN A 230 17.71 -22.87 2.20
CA ASN A 230 18.41 -23.98 2.84
C ASN A 230 18.29 -25.28 2.03
N GLN A 231 17.12 -25.55 1.45
CA GLN A 231 16.91 -26.71 0.57
C GLN A 231 17.92 -26.70 -0.57
N TYR A 232 17.95 -25.63 -1.38
CA TYR A 232 18.84 -25.55 -2.53
C TYR A 232 20.32 -25.39 -2.16
N ASN A 233 20.64 -24.82 -1.00
CA ASN A 233 22.03 -24.73 -0.56
C ASN A 233 22.61 -26.08 -0.13
N ASN A 234 21.78 -26.99 0.40
CA ASN A 234 22.21 -28.33 0.79
C ASN A 234 22.37 -29.26 -0.43
N ASP A 235 21.50 -29.11 -1.43
CA ASP A 235 21.53 -29.92 -2.66
C ASP A 235 22.77 -29.65 -3.56
N ASN A 236 23.53 -28.58 -3.30
CA ASN A 236 24.74 -28.20 -4.05
C ASN A 236 26.07 -28.58 -3.35
N VAL A 237 26.00 -29.32 -2.23
CA VAL A 237 27.19 -29.75 -1.46
C VAL A 237 27.57 -31.22 -1.73
N GLU A 238 26.78 -31.95 -2.52
CA GLU A 238 27.10 -33.31 -3.01
C GLU A 238 27.81 -33.29 -4.37
#